data_AF-A0A534AHJ5-F1
#
_entry.id   AF-A0A534AHJ5-F1
#
_cell.length_a   1.000
_cell.length_b   1.000
_cell.length_c   1.000
_cell.angle_alpha   90.00
_cell.angle_beta   90.00
_cell.angle_gamma   90.00
#
_symmetry.space_group_name_H-M   'P 1'
#
loop_
_entity.id
_entity.type
_entity.pdbx_description
1 polymer ?
#
loop_
_entity_poly.entity_id
_entity_poly.type
_entity_poly.pdbx_seq_one_letter_code
_entity_poly.pdbx_strand_id
1 'polypeptide(L)'
;GRFLVVEERINQRLVFNQPAGHVERGETLFAAVVREVREETAWRFEPQALLGVYLWRNPANGRRTLRFAFTGEVADHDARQELDRGIVGTHWLSRVELEARAARLRSPLVLRCVHDYLAGQRLALEPLAGLDLRAASSASAEAVRL
;
A
#
# COMPACT_ATOMS: atom_id res chain seq x y z
N GLY A 1 -16.77 9.44 -1.81
CA GLY A 1 -16.50 8.44 -0.77
C GLY A 1 -15.45 8.95 0.20
N ARG A 2 -15.14 8.15 1.23
CA ARG A 2 -14.02 8.35 2.17
C ARG A 2 -12.98 7.25 1.93
N PHE A 3 -11.75 7.49 2.38
CA PHE A 3 -10.61 6.60 2.21
C PHE A 3 -10.06 6.20 3.59
N LEU A 4 -9.76 4.92 3.75
CA LEU A 4 -9.06 4.41 4.92
C LEU A 4 -7.61 4.91 4.88
N VAL A 5 -7.20 5.61 5.93
CA VAL A 5 -5.84 6.11 6.14
C VAL A 5 -5.42 5.86 7.57
N VAL A 6 -4.11 5.81 7.78
CA VAL A 6 -3.50 5.70 9.11
C VAL A 6 -2.90 7.05 9.49
N GLU A 7 -2.98 7.39 10.77
CA GLU A 7 -2.17 8.43 11.38
C GLU A 7 -0.98 7.77 12.06
N GLU A 8 0.23 8.08 11.62
CA GLU A 8 1.47 7.46 12.09
C GLU A 8 2.41 8.52 12.68
N ARG A 9 3.27 8.11 13.62
CA ARG A 9 4.32 8.96 14.21
C ARG A 9 5.67 8.67 13.57
N ILE A 10 6.14 9.61 12.75
CA ILE A 10 7.45 9.53 12.08
C ILE A 10 8.29 10.75 12.42
N ASN A 11 9.54 10.55 12.85
CA ASN A 11 10.48 11.62 13.22
C ASN A 11 9.81 12.66 14.14
N GLN A 12 9.10 12.18 15.18
CA GLN A 12 8.34 12.98 16.14
C GLN A 12 7.14 13.79 15.57
N ARG A 13 6.78 13.58 14.30
CA ARG A 13 5.62 14.24 13.66
C ARG A 13 4.49 13.24 13.44
N LEU A 14 3.25 13.72 13.62
CA LEU A 14 2.03 12.99 13.26
C LEU A 14 1.66 13.28 11.82
N VAL A 15 1.65 12.25 10.99
CA VAL A 15 1.37 12.34 9.56
C VAL A 15 0.34 11.30 9.13
N PHE A 16 -0.37 11.57 8.04
CA PHE A 16 -1.35 10.67 7.45
C PHE A 16 -0.77 9.97 6.22
N ASN A 17 -1.08 8.68 6.09
CA ASN A 17 -0.71 7.85 4.94
C ASN A 17 -1.84 6.88 4.60
N GLN A 18 -1.87 6.32 3.39
CA GLN A 18 -2.57 5.04 3.22
C GLN A 18 -1.81 3.95 3.99
N PRO A 19 -2.46 2.84 4.38
CA PRO A 19 -1.74 1.70 4.93
C PRO A 19 -0.65 1.27 3.97
N ALA A 20 0.60 1.22 4.43
CA ALA A 20 1.75 1.04 3.54
C ALA A 20 3.04 0.71 4.28
N GLY A 21 3.73 -0.32 3.78
CA GLY A 21 5.10 -0.63 4.19
C GLY A 21 5.91 -1.28 3.09
N HIS A 22 6.91 -2.06 3.50
CA HIS A 22 7.87 -2.67 2.58
C HIS A 22 7.47 -4.09 2.24
N VAL A 23 7.84 -4.53 1.04
CA VAL A 23 7.81 -5.94 0.71
C VAL A 23 8.91 -6.64 1.51
N GLU A 24 8.51 -7.62 2.31
CA GLU A 24 9.40 -8.47 3.09
C GLU A 24 10.01 -9.60 2.25
N ARG A 25 11.00 -10.29 2.82
CA ARG A 25 11.69 -11.36 2.13
C ARG A 25 10.74 -12.57 1.96
N GLY A 26 10.48 -12.93 0.71
CA GLY A 26 9.73 -14.14 0.37
C GLY A 26 8.23 -13.94 0.25
N GLU A 27 7.72 -12.72 0.40
CA GLU A 27 6.32 -12.40 0.13
C GLU A 27 6.12 -11.81 -1.27
N THR A 28 4.90 -11.94 -1.80
CA THR A 28 4.48 -11.29 -3.04
C THR A 28 3.99 -9.87 -2.75
N LEU A 29 3.85 -9.02 -3.78
CA LEU A 29 3.24 -7.70 -3.63
C LEU A 29 1.81 -7.77 -3.06
N PHE A 30 1.06 -8.82 -3.42
CA PHE A 30 -0.28 -9.06 -2.91
C PHE A 30 -0.29 -9.43 -1.43
N ALA A 31 0.60 -10.33 -1.02
CA ALA A 31 0.75 -10.71 0.38
C ALA A 31 1.17 -9.49 1.22
N ALA A 32 2.13 -8.70 0.72
CA ALA A 32 2.58 -7.48 1.36
C ALA A 32 1.42 -6.49 1.59
N VAL A 33 0.66 -6.12 0.56
CA VAL A 33 -0.42 -5.13 0.73
C VAL A 33 -1.53 -5.61 1.66
N VAL A 34 -1.86 -6.91 1.63
CA VAL A 34 -2.85 -7.49 2.55
C VAL A 34 -2.35 -7.46 3.99
N ARG A 35 -1.10 -7.84 4.21
CA ARG A 35 -0.44 -7.81 5.53
C ARG A 35 -0.39 -6.38 6.07
N GLU A 36 0.14 -5.43 5.31
CA GLU A 36 0.28 -4.03 5.72
C GLU A 36 -1.07 -3.40 6.09
N VAL A 37 -2.13 -3.63 5.30
CA VAL A 37 -3.47 -3.13 5.68
C VAL A 37 -3.93 -3.76 6.98
N ARG A 38 -3.71 -5.07 7.17
CA ARG A 38 -4.13 -5.76 8.40
C ARG A 38 -3.38 -5.28 9.63
N GLU A 39 -2.06 -5.15 9.54
CA GLU A 39 -1.18 -4.74 10.64
C GLU A 39 -1.41 -3.29 11.05
N GLU A 40 -1.60 -2.39 10.08
CA GLU A 40 -1.75 -0.96 10.40
C GLU A 40 -3.20 -0.53 10.65
N THR A 41 -4.20 -1.35 10.28
CA THR A 41 -5.61 -0.94 10.40
C THR A 41 -6.56 -1.93 11.06
N ALA A 42 -6.11 -3.16 11.33
CA ALA A 42 -6.94 -4.27 11.77
C ALA A 42 -8.11 -4.65 10.83
N TRP A 43 -8.16 -4.11 9.61
CA TRP A 43 -9.08 -4.55 8.55
C TRP A 43 -8.46 -5.66 7.71
N ARG A 44 -9.29 -6.58 7.20
CA ARG A 44 -8.89 -7.43 6.07
C ARG A 44 -9.00 -6.64 4.78
N PHE A 45 -8.11 -6.90 3.83
CA PHE A 45 -8.09 -6.23 2.53
C PHE A 45 -8.12 -7.24 1.40
N GLU A 46 -8.95 -6.96 0.40
CA GLU A 46 -9.02 -7.71 -0.85
C GLU A 46 -8.60 -6.80 -2.00
N PRO A 47 -7.38 -6.95 -2.55
CA PRO A 47 -6.93 -6.15 -3.69
C PRO A 47 -7.76 -6.48 -4.94
N GLN A 48 -8.31 -5.45 -5.59
CA GLN A 48 -9.14 -5.60 -6.80
C GLN A 48 -8.47 -5.05 -8.05
N ALA A 49 -7.60 -4.04 -7.92
CA ALA A 49 -6.86 -3.49 -9.04
C ALA A 49 -5.54 -2.86 -8.60
N LEU A 50 -4.59 -2.78 -9.53
CA LEU A 50 -3.39 -1.97 -9.37
C LEU A 50 -3.81 -0.54 -9.68
N LEU A 51 -3.69 0.34 -8.70
CA LEU A 51 -3.96 1.75 -8.93
C LEU A 51 -2.82 2.37 -9.73
N GLY A 52 -1.57 2.10 -9.38
CA GLY A 52 -0.42 2.62 -10.11
C GLY A 52 0.93 2.28 -9.47
N VAL A 53 2.00 2.55 -10.22
CA VAL A 53 3.39 2.39 -9.79
C VAL A 53 4.07 3.75 -9.79
N TYR A 54 4.58 4.18 -8.65
CA TYR A 54 5.12 5.52 -8.45
C TYR A 54 6.56 5.46 -7.98
N LEU A 55 7.48 6.00 -8.78
CA LEU A 55 8.84 6.27 -8.33
C LEU A 55 8.88 7.65 -7.68
N TRP A 56 9.16 7.68 -6.38
CA TRP A 56 9.32 8.91 -5.63
C TRP A 56 10.72 9.00 -5.01
N ARG A 57 11.29 10.21 -5.07
CA ARG A 57 12.52 10.56 -4.38
C ARG A 57 12.17 11.55 -3.28
N ASN A 58 12.39 11.17 -2.03
CA ASN A 58 12.16 12.05 -0.90
C ASN A 58 13.15 13.23 -0.97
N PRO A 59 12.67 14.48 -1.08
CA PRO A 59 13.55 15.64 -1.22
C PRO A 59 14.38 15.92 0.04
N ALA A 60 13.91 15.49 1.22
CA ALA A 60 14.58 15.79 2.49
C ALA A 60 15.81 14.90 2.75
N ASN A 61 15.84 13.66 2.24
CA ASN A 61 16.93 12.71 2.50
C ASN A 61 17.43 11.95 1.25
N GLY A 62 16.87 12.23 0.07
CA GLY A 62 17.27 11.61 -1.19
C GLY A 62 16.83 10.16 -1.38
N ARG A 63 16.18 9.53 -0.37
CA ARG A 63 15.75 8.12 -0.45
C ARG A 63 14.76 7.93 -1.59
N ARG A 64 14.95 6.86 -2.37
CA ARG A 64 14.06 6.47 -3.47
C ARG A 64 13.12 5.36 -3.01
N THR A 65 11.88 5.43 -3.45
CA THR A 65 10.84 4.45 -3.18
C THR A 65 10.05 4.21 -4.45
N LEU A 66 9.94 2.94 -4.84
CA LEU A 66 9.02 2.48 -5.86
C LEU A 66 7.77 1.95 -5.15
N ARG A 67 6.67 2.68 -5.23
CA ARG A 67 5.41 2.34 -4.58
C ARG A 67 4.49 1.65 -5.57
N PHE A 68 4.01 0.46 -5.22
CA PHE A 68 2.87 -0.18 -5.85
C PHE A 68 1.64 0.17 -5.01
N ALA A 69 0.69 0.91 -5.57
CA ALA A 69 -0.55 1.25 -4.88
C ALA A 69 -1.68 0.37 -5.42
N PHE A 70 -2.45 -0.23 -4.52
CA PHE A 70 -3.59 -1.06 -4.86
C PHE A 70 -4.88 -0.36 -4.44
N THR A 71 -5.97 -0.77 -5.07
CA THR A 71 -7.33 -0.46 -4.65
C THR A 71 -8.10 -1.74 -4.46
N GLY A 72 -9.07 -1.71 -3.55
CA GLY A 72 -9.84 -2.88 -3.18
C GLY A 72 -10.81 -2.56 -2.07
N GLU A 73 -11.37 -3.62 -1.50
CA GLU A 73 -12.35 -3.53 -0.43
C GLU A 73 -11.74 -3.96 0.90
N VAL A 74 -12.30 -3.42 1.98
CA VAL A 74 -11.95 -3.83 3.34
C VAL A 74 -13.16 -4.40 4.06
N ALA A 75 -12.93 -5.44 4.85
CA ALA A 75 -13.95 -6.13 5.63
C ALA A 75 -13.36 -6.65 6.96
N ASP A 76 -14.23 -7.21 7.83
CA ASP A 76 -13.84 -7.92 9.04
C ASP A 76 -12.88 -7.16 9.97
N HIS A 77 -13.23 -5.91 10.33
CA HIS A 77 -12.46 -5.12 11.28
C HIS A 77 -12.39 -5.80 12.65
N ASP A 78 -11.17 -6.01 13.14
CA ASP A 78 -10.93 -6.53 14.47
C ASP A 78 -10.48 -5.42 15.43
N ALA A 79 -11.44 -4.82 16.14
CA ALA A 79 -11.15 -3.76 17.08
C ALA A 79 -10.28 -4.17 18.29
N ARG A 80 -9.98 -5.47 18.46
CA ARG A 80 -9.12 -5.99 19.54
C ARG A 80 -7.69 -6.23 19.08
N GLN A 81 -7.42 -6.20 17.78
CA GLN A 81 -6.07 -6.37 17.28
C GLN A 81 -5.24 -5.11 17.58
N GLU A 82 -4.06 -5.31 18.15
CA GLU A 82 -3.08 -4.23 18.27
C GLU A 82 -2.60 -3.80 16.88
N LEU A 83 -2.41 -2.50 16.71
CA LEU A 83 -1.87 -1.93 15.48
C LEU A 83 -0.35 -1.84 15.56
N ASP A 84 0.26 -1.82 14.39
CA ASP A 84 1.69 -1.75 14.23
C ASP A 84 2.35 -0.57 14.98
N ARG A 85 3.60 -0.79 15.41
CA ARG A 85 4.32 0.17 16.23
C ARG A 85 4.48 1.49 15.48
N GLY A 86 3.89 2.54 16.03
CA GLY A 86 3.98 3.90 15.47
C GLY A 86 2.67 4.35 14.82
N ILE A 87 1.72 3.43 14.58
CA ILE A 87 0.35 3.77 14.25
C ILE A 87 -0.34 4.34 15.49
N VAL A 88 -0.97 5.50 15.31
CA VAL A 88 -1.73 6.20 16.34
C VAL A 88 -3.22 5.93 16.20
N GLY A 89 -3.70 5.72 14.98
CA GLY A 89 -5.07 5.30 14.71
C GLY A 89 -5.44 5.31 13.23
N THR A 90 -6.60 4.75 12.94
CA THR A 90 -7.18 4.67 11.59
C THR A 90 -8.27 5.72 11.41
N HIS A 91 -8.37 6.30 10.21
CA HIS A 91 -9.35 7.33 9.89
C HIS A 91 -9.99 7.07 8.53
N TRP A 92 -11.27 7.43 8.41
CA TRP A 92 -11.99 7.47 7.13
C TRP A 92 -12.12 8.92 6.69
N LEU A 93 -11.22 9.38 5.82
CA LEU A 93 -11.14 10.77 5.38
C LEU A 93 -11.59 10.95 3.93
N SER A 94 -12.33 12.02 3.65
CA SER A 94 -12.64 12.47 2.29
C SER A 94 -11.42 13.12 1.62
N ARG A 95 -11.49 13.28 0.29
CA ARG A 95 -10.49 14.03 -0.48
C ARG A 95 -10.25 15.43 0.10
N VAL A 96 -11.31 16.16 0.41
CA VAL A 96 -11.23 17.54 0.94
C VAL A 96 -10.55 17.55 2.31
N GLU A 97 -10.87 16.58 3.18
CA GLU A 97 -10.23 16.46 4.49
C GLU A 97 -8.73 16.14 4.39
N LEU A 98 -8.32 15.35 3.39
CA LEU A 98 -6.91 15.06 3.10
C LEU A 98 -6.18 16.26 2.49
N GLU A 99 -6.80 16.97 1.56
CA GLU A 99 -6.25 18.19 0.95
C GLU A 99 -6.03 19.29 2.01
N ALA A 100 -6.99 19.49 2.92
CA ALA A 100 -6.86 20.41 4.05
C ALA A 100 -5.72 20.02 5.01
N ARG A 101 -5.23 18.77 4.96
CA ARG A 101 -4.13 18.23 5.76
C ARG A 101 -2.84 18.06 4.96
N ALA A 102 -2.69 18.67 3.79
CA ALA A 102 -1.53 18.49 2.90
C ALA A 102 -0.17 18.57 3.61
N ALA A 103 0.02 19.52 4.54
CA ALA A 103 1.26 19.70 5.30
C ALA A 103 1.56 18.57 6.32
N ARG A 104 0.57 17.74 6.63
CA ARG A 104 0.62 16.57 7.52
C ARG A 104 0.54 15.25 6.75
N LEU A 105 0.64 15.24 5.43
CA LEU A 105 0.69 13.98 4.69
C LEU A 105 2.11 13.42 4.71
N ARG A 106 2.22 12.09 4.78
CA ARG A 106 3.50 11.37 4.83
C ARG A 106 4.37 11.65 3.61
N SER A 107 3.73 11.82 2.46
CA SER A 107 4.34 12.20 1.19
C SER A 107 3.27 12.75 0.24
N PRO A 108 3.66 13.42 -0.87
CA PRO A 108 2.73 13.81 -1.92
C PRO A 108 1.99 12.63 -2.59
N LEU A 109 2.52 11.40 -2.45
CA LEU A 109 1.89 10.21 -3.02
C LEU A 109 0.53 9.91 -2.41
N VAL A 110 0.25 10.40 -1.19
CA VAL A 110 -1.03 10.19 -0.52
C VAL A 110 -2.18 10.82 -1.33
N LEU A 111 -2.04 12.09 -1.71
CA LEU A 111 -3.04 12.77 -2.56
C LEU A 111 -3.01 12.27 -4.00
N ARG A 112 -1.82 11.99 -4.53
CA ARG A 112 -1.70 11.44 -5.89
C ARG A 112 -2.54 10.16 -6.06
N CYS A 113 -2.43 9.21 -5.13
CA CYS A 113 -3.24 7.99 -5.18
C CYS A 113 -4.75 8.27 -5.03
N VAL A 114 -5.15 9.20 -4.16
CA VAL A 114 -6.57 9.58 -4.05
C VAL A 114 -7.09 10.18 -5.35
N HIS A 115 -6.32 11.05 -5.99
CA HIS A 115 -6.70 11.67 -7.26
C HIS A 115 -6.78 10.64 -8.40
N ASP A 116 -5.79 9.77 -8.54
CA ASP A 116 -5.80 8.70 -9.56
C ASP A 116 -6.99 7.75 -9.33
N TYR A 117 -7.31 7.41 -8.07
CA TYR A 117 -8.45 6.55 -7.75
C TYR A 117 -9.77 7.20 -8.19
N LEU A 118 -9.94 8.49 -7.91
CA LEU A 118 -11.15 9.26 -8.24
C LEU A 118 -11.28 9.55 -9.73
N ALA A 119 -10.16 9.56 -10.47
CA ALA A 119 -10.15 9.61 -11.93
C ALA A 119 -10.59 8.28 -12.58
N GLY A 120 -10.87 7.25 -11.78
CA GLY A 120 -11.33 5.93 -12.27
C GLY A 120 -10.19 4.99 -12.68
N GLN A 121 -8.94 5.31 -12.35
CA GLN A 121 -7.79 4.47 -12.74
C GLN A 121 -7.85 3.11 -12.06
N ARG A 122 -7.95 2.04 -12.85
CA ARG A 122 -7.92 0.64 -12.41
C ARG A 122 -7.12 -0.16 -13.43
N LEU A 123 -5.91 -0.58 -13.08
CA LEU A 123 -5.07 -1.43 -13.92
C LEU A 123 -5.25 -2.89 -13.50
N ALA A 124 -5.13 -3.76 -14.50
CA ALA A 124 -5.18 -5.20 -14.33
C ALA A 124 -4.12 -5.67 -13.32
N LEU A 125 -4.42 -6.72 -12.55
CA LEU A 125 -3.50 -7.28 -11.54
C LEU A 125 -2.52 -8.29 -12.15
N GLU A 126 -2.91 -8.90 -13.26
CA GLU A 126 -2.21 -9.94 -14.01
C GLU A 126 -0.75 -9.57 -14.37
N PRO A 127 -0.40 -8.30 -14.71
CA PRO A 127 0.99 -7.93 -14.95
C PRO A 127 1.90 -8.04 -13.73
N LEU A 128 1.35 -8.10 -12.52
CA LEU A 128 2.09 -8.29 -11.29
C LEU A 128 2.27 -9.79 -11.02
N ALA A 129 3.24 -10.39 -11.70
CA ALA A 129 3.61 -11.79 -11.47
C ALA A 129 4.79 -11.90 -10.49
N GLY A 130 4.71 -12.85 -9.57
CA GLY A 130 5.85 -13.29 -8.76
C GLY A 130 6.43 -14.58 -9.34
N LEU A 131 7.72 -14.59 -9.65
CA LEU A 131 8.49 -15.82 -9.89
C LEU A 131 9.33 -16.06 -8.63
N ASP A 132 8.85 -16.95 -7.75
CA ASP A 132 9.63 -17.41 -6.60
C ASP A 132 10.60 -18.52 -7.05
N LEU A 133 11.70 -18.75 -6.31
CA LEU A 133 12.69 -19.78 -6.66
C LEU A 133 12.15 -21.23 -6.58
N ARG A 134 11.01 -21.46 -5.90
CA ARG A 134 10.30 -22.75 -5.90
C ARG A 134 9.44 -22.93 -7.15
N ALA A 135 8.96 -21.85 -7.77
CA ALA A 135 8.27 -21.83 -9.06
C ALA A 135 9.27 -21.82 -10.24
N ALA A 136 10.46 -21.24 -10.05
CA ALA A 136 11.53 -21.26 -11.04
C ALA A 136 12.16 -22.66 -11.21
N SER A 137 12.24 -23.46 -10.14
CA SER A 137 12.73 -24.84 -10.23
C SER A 137 11.80 -25.78 -11.00
N SER A 138 10.48 -25.50 -11.01
CA SER A 138 9.54 -26.19 -11.91
C SER A 138 9.67 -25.74 -13.38
N ALA A 139 9.98 -24.46 -13.64
CA ALA A 139 10.14 -23.95 -15.00
C ALA A 139 11.43 -24.44 -15.69
N SER A 140 12.48 -24.76 -14.92
CA SER A 140 13.73 -25.32 -15.44
C SER A 140 13.61 -26.75 -15.97
N ALA A 141 12.57 -27.51 -15.58
CA ALA A 141 12.41 -28.89 -16.03
C ALA A 141 11.73 -29.00 -17.41
N GLU A 142 10.92 -28.00 -17.81
CA GLU A 142 10.28 -27.95 -19.14
C GLU A 142 11.12 -27.20 -20.18
N ALA A 143 12.00 -26.28 -19.77
CA ALA A 143 12.79 -25.46 -20.70
C ALA A 143 14.02 -26.16 -21.33
N VAL A 144 14.25 -27.46 -21.05
CA VAL A 144 15.34 -28.27 -21.65
C VAL A 144 14.79 -29.26 -22.69
N ARG A 145 13.76 -28.87 -23.44
CA ARG A 145 13.25 -29.61 -24.62
C ARG A 145 12.89 -28.69 -25.79
N LEU A 146 13.77 -27.75 -26.11
CA LEU A 146 13.87 -27.15 -27.44
C LEU A 146 15.27 -27.36 -27.98
#